data_AF-A0A445ABB3-F1
#
_entry.id   AF-A0A445ABB3-F1
#
_cell.length_a   1.000
_cell.length_b   1.000
_cell.length_c   1.000
_cell.angle_alpha   90.00
_cell.angle_beta   90.00
_cell.angle_gamma   90.00
#
_symmetry.space_group_name_H-M   'P 1'
#
loop_
_entity.id
_entity.type
_entity.pdbx_description
1 polymer ?
#
loop_
_entity_poly.entity_id
_entity_poly.type
_entity_poly.pdbx_seq_one_letter_code
_entity_poly.pdbx_strand_id
1 'polypeptide(L)'
;MFQRLSVFSNIGVQPLLDGVLNYLSCPIEVSSYALDQTKNEEKVELTGSLDGPLVALAFKLEEGRFGQLTYLRIYEGVIRKGEFVINLNTGKKIKVPRLVRMHSDEMEDIQEAHAGQILISGILY
;
A
#
# COMPACT_ATOMS: atom_id res chain seq x y z
N MET A 1 0.36 6.63 -40.72
CA MET A 1 0.88 5.28 -40.38
C MET A 1 0.32 4.91 -39.01
N PHE A 2 -0.84 4.23 -38.96
CA PHE A 2 -1.45 3.78 -37.71
C PHE A 2 -0.80 2.45 -37.30
N GLN A 3 0.10 2.47 -36.32
CA GLN A 3 0.57 1.23 -35.70
C GLN A 3 -0.54 0.69 -34.78
N ARG A 4 -1.03 -0.50 -35.09
CA ARG A 4 -1.97 -1.27 -34.27
C ARG A 4 -1.32 -1.57 -32.91
N LEU A 5 -1.83 -0.95 -31.85
CA LEU A 5 -1.54 -1.38 -30.48
C LEU A 5 -2.34 -2.66 -30.21
N SER A 6 -1.64 -3.74 -29.83
CA SER A 6 -2.26 -5.03 -29.50
C SER A 6 -1.49 -5.67 -28.35
N VAL A 7 -2.11 -5.68 -27.17
CA VAL A 7 -1.57 -6.35 -25.97
C VAL A 7 -1.45 -7.86 -26.20
N PHE A 8 -2.43 -8.44 -26.90
CA PHE A 8 -2.45 -9.87 -27.23
C PHE A 8 -1.30 -10.29 -28.16
N SER A 9 -0.82 -9.38 -29.01
CA SER A 9 0.29 -9.65 -29.94
C SER A 9 1.62 -9.09 -29.46
N ASN A 10 1.70 -8.62 -28.21
CA ASN A 10 2.87 -8.00 -27.58
C ASN A 10 3.41 -6.75 -28.33
N ILE A 11 2.53 -6.03 -29.04
CA ILE A 11 2.88 -4.82 -29.80
C ILE A 11 2.46 -3.60 -28.99
N GLY A 12 3.46 -2.80 -28.57
CA GLY A 12 3.27 -1.53 -27.86
C GLY A 12 3.27 -1.62 -26.34
N VAL A 13 3.56 -2.79 -25.77
CA VAL A 13 3.66 -2.96 -24.30
C VAL A 13 4.85 -2.20 -23.72
N GLN A 14 6.03 -2.26 -24.35
CA GLN A 14 7.21 -1.52 -23.86
C GLN A 14 7.02 0.00 -23.93
N PRO A 15 6.58 0.60 -25.06
CA PRO A 15 6.28 2.04 -25.10
C PRO A 15 5.20 2.49 -24.10
N LEU A 16 4.25 1.60 -23.77
CA LEU A 16 3.24 1.88 -22.76
C LEU A 16 3.86 1.91 -21.35
N LEU A 17 4.76 0.97 -21.03
CA LEU A 17 5.50 0.96 -19.76
C LEU A 17 6.41 2.17 -19.63
N ASP A 18 7.06 2.60 -20.72
CA ASP A 18 7.82 3.84 -20.76
C ASP A 18 6.90 5.05 -20.53
N GLY A 19 5.69 5.04 -21.10
CA GLY A 19 4.66 6.04 -20.86
C GLY A 19 4.21 6.09 -19.40
N VAL A 20 4.09 4.95 -18.72
CA VAL A 20 3.78 4.89 -17.28
C VAL A 20 4.82 5.66 -16.48
N LEU A 21 6.12 5.44 -16.75
CA LEU A 21 7.19 6.15 -16.05
C LEU A 21 7.20 7.66 -16.37
N ASN A 22 6.89 8.04 -17.61
CA ASN A 22 6.97 9.43 -18.06
C ASN A 22 5.75 10.28 -17.68
N TYR A 23 4.57 9.67 -17.52
CA TYR A 23 3.32 10.41 -17.36
C TYR A 23 2.58 10.15 -16.05
N LEU A 24 2.81 9.02 -15.36
CA LEU A 24 2.18 8.79 -14.06
C LEU A 24 3.00 9.43 -12.94
N SER A 25 2.32 10.24 -12.14
CA SER A 25 2.89 10.95 -11.01
C SER A 25 3.46 9.98 -9.99
N CYS A 26 4.59 10.34 -9.40
CA CYS A 26 5.14 9.59 -8.29
C CYS A 26 4.21 9.72 -7.08
N PRO A 27 3.95 8.65 -6.31
CA PRO A 27 3.10 8.71 -5.12
C PRO A 27 3.52 9.77 -4.08
N ILE A 28 4.79 10.21 -4.09
CA ILE A 28 5.32 11.24 -3.19
C ILE A 28 5.09 12.67 -3.68
N GLU A 29 4.72 12.85 -4.96
CA GLU A 29 4.40 14.16 -5.55
C GLU A 29 2.97 14.60 -5.23
N VAL A 30 2.15 13.72 -4.64
CA VAL A 30 0.75 13.98 -4.30
C VAL A 30 0.62 14.14 -2.79
N SER A 31 0.26 15.35 -2.35
CA SER A 31 -0.06 15.64 -0.94
C SER A 31 -1.16 14.70 -0.45
N SER A 32 -0.81 13.81 0.47
CA SER A 32 -1.76 12.91 1.13
C SER A 32 -2.16 13.51 2.48
N TYR A 33 -3.42 13.35 2.87
CA TYR A 33 -3.92 13.86 4.16
C TYR A 33 -4.56 12.73 4.95
N ALA A 34 -4.24 12.65 6.24
CA ALA A 34 -4.98 11.88 7.24
C ALA A 34 -6.00 12.77 7.96
N LEU A 35 -6.97 12.14 8.61
CA LEU A 35 -7.94 12.82 9.49
C LEU A 35 -7.61 12.47 10.94
N ASP A 36 -7.39 13.49 11.77
CA ASP A 36 -7.15 13.30 13.20
C ASP A 36 -8.49 13.15 13.95
N GLN A 37 -8.83 11.90 14.29
CA GLN A 37 -10.04 11.57 15.04
C GLN A 37 -10.04 12.11 16.49
N THR A 38 -8.87 12.48 17.04
CA THR A 38 -8.77 13.07 18.38
C THR A 38 -8.96 14.59 18.38
N LYS A 39 -8.79 15.22 17.21
CA LYS A 39 -8.95 16.66 16.99
C LYS A 39 -10.01 16.99 15.95
N ASN A 40 -11.21 16.44 16.12
CA ASN A 40 -12.38 16.81 15.32
C ASN A 40 -12.17 16.66 13.79
N GLU A 41 -11.46 15.60 13.37
CA GLU A 41 -11.14 15.29 11.97
C GLU A 41 -10.30 16.37 11.25
N GLU A 42 -9.45 17.08 11.99
CA GLU A 42 -8.48 18.00 11.40
C GLU A 42 -7.60 17.26 10.37
N LYS A 43 -7.36 17.91 9.22
CA LYS A 43 -6.51 17.36 8.17
C LYS A 43 -5.05 17.46 8.59
N VAL A 44 -4.40 16.31 8.73
CA VAL A 44 -2.96 16.21 8.96
C VAL A 44 -2.31 15.84 7.64
N GLU A 45 -1.36 16.67 7.18
CA GLU A 45 -0.57 16.37 5.99
C GLU A 45 0.37 15.19 6.26
N LEU A 46 0.37 14.21 5.36
CA LEU A 46 1.24 13.04 5.40
C LEU A 46 2.42 13.32 4.48
N THR A 47 3.60 13.42 5.07
CA THR A 47 4.82 13.81 4.37
C THR A 47 5.46 12.65 3.59
N GLY A 48 5.01 11.42 3.84
CA GLY A 48 5.68 10.24 3.30
C GLY A 48 6.96 9.87 4.03
N SER A 49 7.27 10.52 5.16
CA SER A 49 8.49 10.26 5.92
C SER A 49 8.55 8.83 6.48
N LEU A 50 9.74 8.23 6.45
CA LEU A 50 9.99 6.92 7.06
C LEU A 50 10.09 6.98 8.59
N ASP A 51 10.48 8.14 9.12
CA ASP A 51 10.70 8.34 10.56
C ASP A 51 9.42 8.78 11.30
N GLY A 52 8.36 9.03 10.55
CA GLY A 52 7.06 9.44 11.08
C GLY A 52 6.27 8.30 11.72
N PRO A 53 5.15 8.62 12.40
CA PRO A 53 4.24 7.60 12.92
C PRO A 53 3.67 6.77 11.77
N LEU A 54 3.46 5.48 12.01
CA LEU A 54 2.86 4.60 11.02
C LEU A 54 1.42 5.03 10.70
N VAL A 55 1.18 5.42 9.44
CA VAL A 55 -0.15 5.69 8.90
C VAL A 55 -0.37 4.80 7.68
N ALA A 56 -1.37 3.93 7.75
CA ALA A 56 -1.70 3.01 6.66
C ALA A 56 -3.22 2.86 6.49
N LEU A 57 -3.64 2.63 5.25
CA LEU A 57 -5.05 2.42 4.88
C LEU A 57 -5.26 0.99 4.40
N ALA A 58 -6.22 0.29 5.00
CA ALA A 58 -6.77 -0.95 4.49
C ALA A 58 -7.82 -0.64 3.41
N PHE A 59 -7.58 -1.06 2.16
CA PHE A 59 -8.47 -0.75 1.03
C PHE A 59 -9.13 -1.98 0.40
N LYS A 60 -8.57 -3.18 0.61
CA LYS A 60 -9.14 -4.42 0.10
C LYS A 60 -8.98 -5.53 1.14
N LEU A 61 -10.07 -6.26 1.35
CA LEU A 61 -10.12 -7.46 2.18
C LEU A 61 -10.38 -8.64 1.25
N GLU A 62 -9.59 -9.69 1.39
CA GLU A 62 -9.74 -10.91 0.62
C GLU A 62 -9.72 -12.11 1.55
N GLU A 63 -10.76 -12.92 1.50
CA GLU A 63 -10.81 -14.20 2.21
C GLU A 63 -10.50 -15.31 1.21
N GLY A 64 -9.42 -16.05 1.47
CA GLY A 64 -8.97 -17.09 0.56
C GLY A 64 -8.34 -18.27 1.26
N ARG A 65 -7.66 -19.13 0.48
CA ARG A 65 -6.97 -20.33 0.97
C ARG A 65 -5.91 -20.05 2.04
N PHE A 66 -5.42 -18.82 2.11
CA PHE A 66 -4.39 -18.37 3.06
C PHE A 66 -4.97 -17.64 4.28
N GLY A 67 -6.28 -17.71 4.48
CA GLY A 67 -7.00 -16.95 5.50
C GLY A 67 -7.40 -15.56 5.01
N GLN A 68 -7.64 -14.65 5.95
CA GLN A 68 -8.00 -13.28 5.67
C GLN A 68 -6.74 -12.45 5.36
N LEU A 69 -6.72 -11.88 4.15
CA LEU A 69 -5.67 -11.03 3.64
C LEU A 69 -6.18 -9.58 3.58
N THR A 70 -5.48 -8.68 4.26
CA THR A 70 -5.80 -7.26 4.27
C THR A 70 -4.74 -6.51 3.45
N TYR A 71 -5.16 -5.91 2.35
CA TYR A 71 -4.30 -5.08 1.52
C TYR A 71 -4.18 -3.70 2.13
N LEU A 72 -2.95 -3.30 2.40
CA LEU A 72 -2.59 -2.06 3.06
C LEU A 72 -1.77 -1.20 2.12
N ARG A 73 -2.05 0.10 2.12
CA ARG A 73 -1.15 1.12 1.57
C ARG A 73 -0.57 1.93 2.72
N ILE A 74 0.75 2.00 2.81
CA ILE A 74 1.44 2.81 3.81
C ILE A 74 1.63 4.22 3.25
N TYR A 75 1.19 5.21 4.01
CA TYR A 75 1.35 6.62 3.68
C TYR A 75 2.49 7.27 4.45
N GLU A 76 2.75 6.86 5.69
CA GLU A 76 3.85 7.39 6.51
C GLU A 76 4.37 6.30 7.46
N GLY A 77 5.65 6.39 7.82
CA GLY A 77 6.32 5.48 8.73
C GLY A 77 6.66 4.11 8.13
N VAL A 78 6.91 3.16 9.03
CA VAL A 78 7.32 1.78 8.71
C VAL A 78 6.48 0.80 9.51
N ILE A 79 6.05 -0.28 8.88
CA ILE A 79 5.41 -1.41 9.55
C ILE A 79 6.36 -2.60 9.55
N ARG A 80 6.54 -3.24 10.71
CA ARG A 80 7.33 -4.48 10.81
C ARG A 80 6.52 -5.67 11.25
N LYS A 81 6.94 -6.85 10.79
CA LYS A 81 6.38 -8.12 11.22
C LYS A 81 6.61 -8.28 12.73
N GLY A 82 5.54 -8.62 13.45
CA GLY A 82 5.55 -8.83 14.90
C GLY A 82 5.27 -7.57 15.73
N GLU A 83 5.28 -6.39 15.14
CA GLU A 83 4.90 -5.14 15.81
C GLU A 83 3.38 -5.05 16.05
N PHE A 84 2.98 -4.15 16.94
CA PHE A 84 1.59 -3.84 17.20
C PHE A 84 1.21 -2.54 16.49
N VAL A 85 0.11 -2.59 15.75
CA VAL A 85 -0.53 -1.42 15.13
C VAL A 85 -1.84 -1.12 15.84
N ILE A 86 -2.31 0.12 15.72
CA ILE A 86 -3.59 0.53 16.31
C ILE A 86 -4.60 0.71 15.17
N ASN A 87 -5.75 0.04 15.27
CA ASN A 87 -6.89 0.36 14.42
C ASN A 87 -7.53 1.63 14.96
N LEU A 88 -7.46 2.73 14.20
CA LEU A 88 -8.01 4.03 14.62
C LEU A 88 -9.52 3.98 14.81
N ASN A 89 -10.25 3.22 14.00
CA ASN A 89 -11.71 3.13 14.07
C ASN A 89 -12.21 2.38 15.32
N THR A 90 -11.43 1.44 15.85
CA THR A 90 -11.84 0.62 17.01
C THR A 90 -11.00 0.86 18.26
N GLY A 91 -9.88 1.58 18.14
CA GLY A 91 -8.88 1.78 19.19
C GLY A 91 -8.10 0.52 19.59
N LYS A 92 -8.32 -0.62 18.93
CA LYS A 92 -7.70 -1.89 19.30
C LYS A 92 -6.26 -1.97 18.82
N LYS A 93 -5.37 -2.43 19.70
CA LYS A 93 -4.01 -2.84 19.34
C LYS A 93 -4.06 -4.22 18.71
N ILE A 94 -3.54 -4.34 17.50
CA ILE A 94 -3.50 -5.58 16.74
C ILE A 94 -2.06 -5.91 16.41
N LYS A 95 -1.66 -7.15 16.66
CA LYS A 95 -0.32 -7.63 16.29
C LYS A 95 -0.29 -7.91 14.80
N VAL A 96 0.82 -7.59 14.14
CA VAL A 96 1.07 -7.89 12.73
C VAL A 96 1.75 -9.26 12.62
N PRO A 97 1.04 -10.38 12.38
CA PRO A 97 1.66 -11.71 12.41
C PRO A 97 2.53 -11.98 11.17
N ARG A 98 2.16 -11.40 10.03
CA ARG A 98 2.73 -11.68 8.72
C ARG A 98 2.58 -10.47 7.81
N LEU A 99 3.64 -10.16 7.07
CA LEU A 99 3.67 -9.18 5.99
C LEU A 99 4.09 -9.90 4.72
N VAL A 100 3.36 -9.66 3.63
CA VAL A 100 3.57 -10.32 2.34
C VAL A 100 3.59 -9.27 1.24
N ARG A 101 4.55 -9.39 0.33
CA ARG A 101 4.58 -8.68 -0.94
C ARG A 101 4.15 -9.64 -2.05
N MET A 102 3.19 -9.21 -2.87
CA MET A 102 2.78 -9.97 -4.05
C MET A 102 3.70 -9.62 -5.22
N HIS A 103 4.37 -10.63 -5.74
CA HIS A 103 4.96 -10.60 -7.08
C HIS A 103 3.97 -11.21 -8.08
N SER A 104 4.31 -11.13 -9.38
CA SER A 104 3.44 -11.61 -10.45
C SER A 104 3.03 -13.07 -10.29
N ASP A 105 3.94 -13.92 -9.81
CA ASP A 105 3.71 -15.37 -9.70
C ASP A 105 3.84 -15.91 -8.26
N GLU A 106 4.35 -15.10 -7.30
CA GLU A 106 4.73 -15.59 -5.98
C GLU A 106 4.42 -14.59 -4.84
N MET A 107 4.17 -15.16 -3.65
CA MET A 107 4.04 -14.42 -2.40
C MET A 107 5.37 -14.42 -1.66
N GLU A 108 5.97 -13.23 -1.49
CA GLU A 108 7.20 -13.07 -0.72
C GLU A 108 6.89 -12.61 0.71
N ASP A 109 7.35 -13.37 1.70
CA ASP A 109 7.31 -12.95 3.10
C ASP A 109 8.39 -11.89 3.38
N ILE A 110 7.96 -10.70 3.82
CA ILE A 110 8.85 -9.58 4.11
C ILE A 110 8.89 -9.26 5.62
N GLN A 111 9.98 -8.66 6.09
CA GLN A 111 10.14 -8.28 7.49
C GLN A 111 9.57 -6.90 7.78
N GLU A 112 9.69 -5.97 6.84
CA GLU A 112 9.20 -4.61 6.97
C GLU A 112 8.76 -4.01 5.64
N ALA A 113 7.94 -2.97 5.71
CA ALA A 113 7.51 -2.19 4.57
C ALA A 113 7.38 -0.71 4.95
N HIS A 114 7.54 0.14 3.94
CA HIS A 114 7.74 1.57 4.09
C HIS A 114 6.64 2.40 3.43
N ALA A 115 6.57 3.68 3.80
CA ALA A 115 5.73 4.67 3.12
C ALA A 115 5.84 4.58 1.59
N GLY A 116 4.71 4.65 0.90
CA GLY A 116 4.58 4.49 -0.54
C GLY A 116 4.39 3.05 -1.02
N GLN A 117 4.63 2.04 -0.18
CA GLN A 117 4.46 0.63 -0.56
C GLN A 117 3.03 0.13 -0.35
N ILE A 118 2.59 -0.78 -1.24
CA ILE A 118 1.39 -1.59 -1.08
C ILE A 118 1.81 -3.00 -0.67
N LEU A 119 1.15 -3.55 0.33
CA LEU A 119 1.46 -4.87 0.87
C LEU A 119 0.20 -5.59 1.33
N ILE A 120 0.35 -6.87 1.62
CA ILE A 120 -0.69 -7.69 2.26
C ILE A 120 -0.25 -7.99 3.69
N SER A 121 -1.20 -7.87 4.61
CA SER A 121 -0.96 -8.25 6.00
C SER A 121 -2.09 -9.13 6.52
N GLY A 122 -1.74 -10.08 7.39
CA GLY A 122 -2.68 -11.01 8.03
C GLY A 122 -3.41 -10.40 9.23
N ILE A 123 -3.74 -9.11 9.17
CA ILE A 123 -4.40 -8.39 10.27
C ILE A 123 -5.91 -8.50 10.10
N LEU A 124 -6.59 -8.90 11.18
CA LEU A 124 -8.03 -8.84 11.31
C LEU A 124 -8.45 -7.39 11.56
N TYR A 125 -9.28 -6.83 10.69
CA TYR A 125 -9.83 -5.48 10.82
C TYR A 125 -10.77 -5.36 12.04
#